data_AF-A0A850I2F0-F1
#
_entry.id   AF-A0A850I2F0-F1
#
_cell.length_a   1.000
_cell.length_b   1.000
_cell.length_c   1.000
_cell.angle_alpha   90.00
_cell.angle_beta   90.00
_cell.angle_gamma   90.00
#
_symmetry.space_group_name_H-M   'P 1'
#
loop_
_entity.id
_entity.type
_entity.pdbx_description
1 polymer ?
#
loop_
_entity_poly.entity_id
_entity_poly.type
_entity_poly.pdbx_seq_one_letter_code
_entity_poly.pdbx_strand_id
1 'polypeptide(L)'
;MTASSGRALKARRVTKSAKAERMTEAAKDGAQQQDAPKPNNIIPLSEPVKFGEETIKQLEYRKPTGRDIVECGHPLKFDFASDPPQITLDERKMAAMMSVLYRQPPSVISQLSPNDWTTAAWALAGFFTPDLMKL
;
A
#
# COMPACT_ATOMS: atom_id res chain seq x y z
N MET A 1 34.59 -5.33 83.56
CA MET A 1 33.34 -4.62 83.89
C MET A 1 33.53 -3.14 83.57
N THR A 2 33.04 -2.68 82.43
CA THR A 2 32.91 -1.24 82.14
C THR A 2 31.60 -1.06 81.38
N ALA A 3 30.65 -0.43 82.05
CA ALA A 3 29.31 -0.19 81.58
C ALA A 3 29.20 1.20 80.93
N SER A 4 28.59 1.20 79.75
CA SER A 4 27.54 2.11 79.27
C SER A 4 27.32 3.44 80.00
N SER A 5 27.42 4.54 79.24
CA SER A 5 26.61 5.78 79.36
C SER A 5 26.93 6.64 78.14
N GLY A 6 26.03 7.22 77.36
CA GLY A 6 24.58 7.28 77.35
C GLY A 6 24.17 8.44 76.42
N ARG A 7 23.10 8.24 75.63
CA ARG A 7 22.09 9.21 75.10
C ARG A 7 22.58 10.46 74.33
N ALA A 8 21.87 11.05 73.37
CA ALA A 8 20.68 10.77 72.57
C ALA A 8 20.45 12.04 71.72
N LEU A 9 19.93 11.95 70.48
CA LEU A 9 19.01 12.95 69.87
C LEU A 9 18.58 12.44 68.47
N LYS A 10 17.44 11.76 68.35
CA LYS A 10 16.12 12.28 67.96
C LYS A 10 16.01 12.97 66.59
N ALA A 11 15.20 12.30 65.77
CA ALA A 11 14.15 12.82 64.88
C ALA A 11 14.56 13.34 63.49
N ARG A 12 13.96 12.75 62.44
CA ARG A 12 12.68 13.25 61.90
C ARG A 12 12.08 12.34 60.82
N ARG A 13 10.75 12.32 60.86
CA ARG A 13 9.78 11.65 59.99
C ARG A 13 10.02 11.86 58.50
N VAL A 14 9.90 10.75 57.76
CA VAL A 14 9.62 10.69 56.33
C VAL A 14 8.13 10.98 56.11
N THR A 15 7.78 11.99 55.31
CA THR A 15 6.52 12.01 54.56
C THR A 15 6.62 12.81 53.26
N LYS A 16 6.26 12.12 52.17
CA LYS A 16 5.51 12.57 50.97
C LYS A 16 6.11 13.66 50.08
N SER A 17 6.37 13.30 48.82
CA SER A 17 5.61 13.76 47.63
C SER A 17 6.44 13.44 46.36
N ALA A 18 6.29 12.29 45.70
CA ALA A 18 5.27 12.04 44.67
C ALA A 18 5.22 13.06 43.51
N LYS A 19 6.37 13.45 42.91
CA LYS A 19 6.38 14.22 41.64
C LYS A 19 7.77 14.32 40.98
N ALA A 20 8.46 13.21 40.67
CA ALA A 20 9.78 13.30 40.03
C ALA A 20 10.20 12.10 39.16
N GLU A 21 9.25 11.44 38.48
CA GLU A 21 9.55 10.36 37.50
C GLU A 21 8.90 10.60 36.13
N ARG A 22 8.76 11.87 35.73
CA ARG A 22 8.40 12.24 34.36
C ARG A 22 9.21 13.46 33.97
N MET A 23 10.43 13.26 33.47
CA MET A 23 11.18 14.21 32.64
C MET A 23 12.62 13.69 32.44
N THR A 24 12.83 12.78 31.48
CA THR A 24 14.11 12.64 30.74
C THR A 24 13.87 11.75 29.52
N GLU A 25 13.36 12.30 28.43
CA GLU A 25 13.69 11.88 27.05
C GLU A 25 12.97 12.81 26.07
N ALA A 26 13.58 13.96 25.81
CA ALA A 26 13.09 14.92 24.83
C ALA A 26 14.28 15.63 24.16
N ALA A 27 14.84 15.00 23.12
CA ALA A 27 15.57 15.61 21.99
C ALA A 27 15.99 14.44 21.07
N LYS A 28 15.14 14.06 20.12
CA LYS A 28 15.11 14.51 18.71
C LYS A 28 16.19 13.86 17.83
N ASP A 29 15.69 13.43 16.66
CA ASP A 29 16.40 13.15 15.41
C ASP A 29 17.03 11.75 15.24
N GLY A 30 16.14 10.79 15.01
CA GLY A 30 16.39 9.68 14.10
C GLY A 30 15.17 9.55 13.20
N ALA A 31 15.29 9.99 11.94
CA ALA A 31 14.22 9.99 10.96
C ALA A 31 13.54 8.61 10.86
N GLN A 32 12.32 8.50 11.37
CA GLN A 32 11.42 7.44 11.00
C GLN A 32 11.07 7.66 9.53
N GLN A 33 11.78 6.98 8.65
CA GLN A 33 11.31 6.71 7.29
C GLN A 33 9.91 6.13 7.43
N GLN A 34 8.92 6.97 7.15
CA GLN A 34 7.53 6.55 7.05
C GLN A 34 7.45 5.52 5.93
N ASP A 35 7.19 4.29 6.37
CA ASP A 35 6.63 3.14 5.66
C ASP A 35 6.40 3.36 4.16
N ALA A 36 7.14 2.62 3.33
CA ALA A 36 6.72 2.41 1.94
C ALA A 36 5.26 1.90 1.93
N PRO A 37 4.34 2.48 1.13
CA PRO A 37 2.93 2.14 1.21
C PRO A 37 2.65 0.71 0.67
N LYS A 38 2.01 -0.13 1.48
CA LYS A 38 1.50 -1.50 1.19
C LYS A 38 0.23 -1.50 0.30
N PRO A 39 -0.17 -2.65 -0.30
CA PRO A 39 0.62 -3.68 -0.98
C PRO A 39 0.07 -4.03 -2.38
N ASN A 40 0.95 -4.53 -3.24
CA ASN A 40 0.74 -5.65 -4.16
C ASN A 40 -0.62 -5.74 -4.87
N ASN A 41 -0.72 -5.18 -6.08
CA ASN A 41 -1.69 -5.61 -7.09
C ASN A 41 -1.32 -7.03 -7.58
N ILE A 42 -1.30 -8.00 -6.66
CA ILE A 42 -1.08 -9.42 -6.95
C ILE A 42 -2.44 -10.07 -7.18
N ILE A 43 -2.60 -10.65 -8.36
CA ILE A 43 -3.83 -11.28 -8.79
C ILE A 43 -3.52 -12.74 -9.09
N PRO A 44 -3.97 -13.69 -8.26
CA PRO A 44 -3.80 -15.10 -8.55
C PRO A 44 -4.60 -15.48 -9.80
N LEU A 45 -4.03 -16.35 -10.62
CA LEU A 45 -4.68 -16.85 -11.82
C LEU A 45 -5.42 -18.15 -11.52
N SER A 46 -6.64 -18.26 -12.02
CA SER A 46 -7.37 -19.53 -12.02
C SER A 46 -6.72 -20.57 -12.92
N GLU A 47 -6.13 -20.12 -14.03
CA GLU A 47 -5.41 -20.94 -15.00
C GLU A 47 -3.97 -20.43 -15.16
N PRO A 48 -2.94 -21.28 -14.97
CA PRO A 48 -1.56 -20.84 -15.09
C PRO A 48 -1.19 -20.53 -16.55
N VAL A 49 -0.43 -19.46 -16.76
CA VAL A 49 0.06 -19.04 -18.08
C VAL A 49 1.52 -19.46 -18.26
N LYS A 50 1.91 -19.81 -19.50
CA LYS A 50 3.30 -20.15 -19.84
C LYS A 50 4.01 -18.97 -20.51
N PHE A 51 5.25 -18.74 -20.11
CA PHE A 51 6.14 -17.78 -20.77
C PHE A 51 7.56 -18.33 -20.79
N GLY A 52 8.01 -18.83 -21.95
CA GLY A 52 9.25 -19.60 -22.03
C GLY A 52 9.16 -20.86 -21.15
N GLU A 53 10.12 -21.01 -20.24
CA GLU A 53 10.14 -22.11 -19.27
C GLU A 53 9.37 -21.78 -17.98
N GLU A 54 8.97 -20.52 -17.80
CA GLU A 54 8.29 -20.06 -16.59
C GLU A 54 6.79 -20.41 -16.62
N THR A 55 6.26 -20.70 -15.42
CA THR A 55 4.83 -20.90 -15.19
C THR A 55 4.32 -19.81 -14.28
N ILE A 56 3.54 -18.90 -14.84
CA ILE A 56 2.96 -17.76 -14.16
C ILE A 56 1.65 -18.19 -13.51
N LYS A 57 1.56 -18.06 -12.19
CA LYS A 57 0.37 -18.37 -11.39
C LYS A 57 -0.30 -17.14 -10.79
N GLN A 58 0.35 -15.98 -10.89
CA GLN A 58 -0.16 -14.72 -10.40
C GLN A 58 0.45 -13.56 -11.19
N LEU A 59 -0.32 -12.49 -11.37
CA LEU A 59 0.12 -11.24 -11.99
C LEU A 59 0.44 -10.26 -10.87
N GLU A 60 1.62 -9.65 -10.89
CA GLU A 60 2.02 -8.63 -9.93
C GLU A 60 2.24 -7.30 -10.65
N TYR A 61 1.26 -6.41 -10.54
CA TYR A 61 1.32 -5.11 -11.21
C TYR A 61 2.01 -4.07 -10.33
N ARG A 62 2.89 -3.27 -10.94
CA ARG A 62 3.28 -1.99 -10.33
C ARG A 62 2.11 -1.00 -10.36
N LYS A 63 2.21 0.05 -9.55
CA LYS A 63 1.27 1.18 -9.63
C LYS A 63 1.38 1.91 -10.99
N PRO A 64 0.25 2.28 -11.61
CA PRO A 64 0.25 3.13 -12.81
C PRO A 64 0.75 4.55 -12.52
N THR A 65 1.24 5.20 -13.58
CA THR A 65 1.71 6.59 -13.59
C THR A 65 1.09 7.33 -14.79
N GLY A 66 1.17 8.66 -14.78
CA GLY A 66 0.71 9.46 -15.93
C GLY A 66 1.44 9.13 -17.24
N ARG A 67 2.72 8.70 -17.17
CA ARG A 67 3.48 8.25 -18.34
C ARG A 67 2.83 7.05 -19.03
N ASP A 68 2.28 6.13 -18.24
CA ASP A 68 1.65 4.92 -18.78
C ASP A 68 0.40 5.26 -19.58
N ILE A 69 -0.34 6.29 -19.17
CA ILE A 69 -1.50 6.81 -19.91
C ILE A 69 -1.05 7.45 -21.23
N VAL A 70 0.06 8.20 -21.23
CA VAL A 70 0.60 8.80 -22.46
C VAL A 70 1.05 7.72 -23.45
N GLU A 71 1.63 6.62 -22.94
CA GLU A 71 2.18 5.54 -23.76
C GLU A 71 1.10 4.58 -24.29
N CYS A 72 0.16 4.17 -23.43
CA CYS A 72 -0.87 3.17 -23.78
C CYS A 72 -2.21 3.81 -24.20
N GLY A 73 -2.42 5.09 -23.91
CA GLY A 73 -3.73 5.73 -23.92
C GLY A 73 -4.52 5.47 -22.63
N HIS A 74 -5.58 6.27 -22.42
CA HIS A 74 -6.48 6.08 -21.27
C HIS A 74 -7.33 4.80 -21.45
N PRO A 75 -7.31 3.85 -20.49
CA PRO A 75 -7.96 2.56 -20.67
C PRO A 75 -9.46 2.58 -20.33
N LEU A 76 -9.99 3.67 -19.79
CA LEU A 76 -11.42 3.85 -19.55
C LEU A 76 -12.01 4.90 -20.50
N LYS A 77 -13.23 4.66 -20.94
CA LYS A 77 -14.08 5.64 -21.62
C LYS A 77 -15.22 6.01 -20.66
N PHE A 78 -15.44 7.31 -20.51
CA PHE A 78 -16.51 7.84 -19.68
C PHE A 78 -17.57 8.44 -20.57
N ASP A 79 -18.81 7.97 -20.41
CA ASP A 79 -19.99 8.63 -20.94
C ASP A 79 -20.74 9.26 -19.77
N PHE A 80 -20.58 10.56 -19.61
CA PHE A 80 -21.29 11.34 -18.59
C PHE A 80 -22.63 11.88 -19.10
N ALA A 81 -22.96 11.69 -20.38
CA ALA A 81 -24.23 12.11 -20.95
C ALA A 81 -25.34 11.06 -20.74
N SER A 82 -24.97 9.80 -20.50
CA SER A 82 -25.89 8.73 -20.14
C SER A 82 -26.36 8.84 -18.67
N ASP A 83 -27.61 8.42 -18.41
CA ASP A 83 -28.15 8.28 -17.05
C ASP A 83 -28.55 6.81 -16.77
N PRO A 84 -27.81 6.06 -15.92
CA PRO A 84 -26.65 6.52 -15.15
C PRO A 84 -25.38 6.67 -16.03
N PRO A 85 -24.38 7.46 -15.58
CA PRO A 85 -23.09 7.57 -16.26
C PRO A 85 -22.46 6.20 -16.49
N GLN A 86 -21.95 5.96 -17.70
CA GLN A 86 -21.36 4.69 -18.08
C GLN A 86 -19.83 4.78 -18.08
N ILE A 87 -19.20 3.75 -17.53
CA ILE A 87 -17.75 3.53 -17.62
C ILE A 87 -17.55 2.25 -18.41
N THR A 88 -16.84 2.35 -19.53
CA THR A 88 -16.49 1.20 -20.36
C THR A 88 -14.98 1.05 -20.46
N LEU A 89 -14.50 -0.20 -20.47
CA LEU A 89 -13.10 -0.50 -20.70
C LEU A 89 -12.79 -0.37 -22.20
N ASP A 90 -11.66 0.25 -22.54
CA ASP A 90 -11.05 0.11 -23.84
C ASP A 90 -10.09 -1.08 -23.77
N GLU A 91 -10.56 -2.26 -24.17
CA GLU A 91 -9.89 -3.53 -23.90
C GLU A 91 -8.49 -3.59 -24.51
N ARG A 92 -8.31 -2.97 -25.69
CA ARG A 92 -7.01 -2.88 -26.35
C ARG A 92 -6.02 -2.08 -25.51
N LYS A 93 -6.43 -0.90 -25.03
CA LYS A 93 -5.58 -0.05 -24.20
C LYS A 93 -5.35 -0.64 -22.82
N MET A 94 -6.37 -1.29 -22.24
CA MET A 94 -6.24 -1.99 -20.96
C MET A 94 -5.25 -3.16 -21.07
N ALA A 95 -5.30 -3.97 -22.13
CA ALA A 95 -4.35 -5.05 -22.34
C ALA A 95 -2.91 -4.53 -22.51
N ALA A 96 -2.72 -3.42 -23.24
CA ALA A 96 -1.43 -2.75 -23.35
C ALA A 96 -0.93 -2.24 -21.99
N MET A 97 -1.81 -1.59 -21.22
CA MET A 97 -1.54 -1.13 -19.86
C MET A 97 -1.12 -2.29 -18.95
N MET A 98 -1.86 -3.40 -18.95
CA MET A 98 -1.53 -4.61 -18.18
C MET A 98 -0.12 -5.12 -18.52
N SER A 99 0.22 -5.21 -19.82
CA SER A 99 1.55 -5.64 -20.26
C SER A 99 2.66 -4.72 -19.73
N VAL A 100 2.47 -3.39 -19.82
CA VAL A 100 3.44 -2.38 -19.33
C VAL A 100 3.58 -2.40 -17.81
N LEU A 101 2.48 -2.58 -17.07
CA LEU A 101 2.50 -2.60 -15.61
C LEU A 101 3.02 -3.93 -15.04
N TYR A 102 2.80 -5.04 -15.74
CA TYR A 102 3.31 -6.36 -15.37
C TYR A 102 4.75 -6.61 -15.87
N ARG A 103 5.21 -5.79 -16.81
CA ARG A 103 6.56 -5.90 -17.42
C ARG A 103 6.78 -7.21 -18.18
N GLN A 104 5.72 -7.75 -18.78
CA GLN A 104 5.78 -8.93 -19.64
C GLN A 104 5.15 -8.63 -20.99
N PRO A 105 5.53 -9.33 -22.06
CA PRO A 105 5.00 -9.09 -23.41
C PRO A 105 3.47 -9.30 -23.48
N PRO A 106 2.79 -8.70 -24.48
CA PRO A 106 1.34 -8.87 -24.68
C PRO A 106 0.89 -10.33 -24.78
N SER A 107 1.77 -11.22 -25.25
CA SER A 107 1.49 -12.66 -25.35
C SER A 107 1.14 -13.31 -24.02
N VAL A 108 1.62 -12.78 -22.89
CA VAL A 108 1.25 -13.29 -21.56
C VAL A 108 -0.18 -12.88 -21.21
N ILE A 109 -0.53 -11.61 -21.47
CA ILE A 109 -1.87 -11.08 -21.21
C ILE A 109 -2.92 -11.76 -22.11
N SER A 110 -2.58 -12.07 -23.36
CA SER A 110 -3.48 -12.76 -24.30
C SER A 110 -3.76 -14.23 -23.95
N GLN A 111 -2.95 -14.85 -23.08
CA GLN A 111 -3.15 -16.22 -22.62
C GLN A 111 -4.06 -16.32 -21.39
N LEU A 112 -4.43 -15.20 -20.77
CA LEU A 112 -5.30 -15.20 -19.60
C LEU A 112 -6.68 -15.75 -19.94
N SER A 113 -7.27 -16.49 -19.01
CA SER A 113 -8.69 -16.83 -19.09
C SER A 113 -9.52 -15.53 -19.13
N PRO A 114 -10.72 -15.55 -19.73
CA PRO A 114 -11.57 -14.36 -19.77
C PRO A 114 -11.87 -13.79 -18.38
N ASN A 115 -12.01 -14.66 -17.37
CA ASN A 115 -12.26 -14.25 -15.99
C ASN A 115 -11.02 -13.61 -15.35
N ASP A 116 -9.84 -14.22 -15.51
CA ASP A 116 -8.59 -13.67 -14.99
C ASP A 116 -8.25 -12.31 -15.64
N TRP A 117 -8.46 -12.20 -16.95
CA TRP A 117 -8.27 -10.95 -17.68
C TRP A 117 -9.21 -9.85 -17.16
N THR A 118 -10.50 -10.16 -17.02
CA THR A 118 -11.52 -9.20 -16.54
C THR A 118 -11.24 -8.78 -15.11
N THR A 119 -10.90 -9.74 -14.24
CA THR A 119 -10.53 -9.47 -12.85
C THR A 119 -9.32 -8.54 -12.77
N ALA A 120 -8.30 -8.79 -13.58
CA ALA A 120 -7.11 -7.95 -13.61
C ALA A 120 -7.38 -6.55 -14.18
N ALA A 121 -8.22 -6.44 -15.22
CA ALA A 121 -8.64 -5.16 -15.77
C ALA A 121 -9.38 -4.31 -14.71
N TRP A 122 -10.32 -4.90 -13.98
CA TRP A 122 -11.07 -4.19 -12.94
C TRP A 122 -10.23 -3.84 -11.71
N ALA A 123 -9.27 -4.67 -11.33
CA ALA A 123 -8.31 -4.35 -10.28
C ALA A 123 -7.47 -3.11 -10.62
N LEU A 124 -7.19 -2.88 -11.91
CA LEU A 124 -6.46 -1.71 -12.39
C LEU A 124 -7.37 -0.49 -12.65
N ALA A 125 -8.63 -0.70 -13.01
CA ALA A 125 -9.56 0.36 -13.41
C ALA A 125 -9.67 1.50 -12.38
N GLY A 126 -9.67 1.17 -11.08
CA GLY A 126 -9.77 2.15 -10.00
C GLY A 126 -8.62 3.17 -9.94
N PHE A 127 -7.47 2.89 -10.56
CA PHE A 127 -6.38 3.88 -10.66
C PHE A 127 -6.64 4.96 -11.73
N PHE A 128 -7.59 4.73 -12.63
CA PHE A 128 -7.84 5.58 -13.80
C PHE A 128 -9.20 6.28 -13.73
N THR A 129 -9.97 6.09 -12.66
CA THR A 129 -11.21 6.84 -12.43
C THR A 129 -10.89 8.18 -11.78
N PRO A 130 -11.49 9.30 -12.22
CA PRO A 130 -11.31 10.59 -11.58
C PRO A 130 -11.83 10.58 -10.14
N ASP A 131 -11.16 11.33 -9.26
CA ASP A 131 -11.65 11.57 -7.90
C ASP A 131 -12.78 12.59 -7.94
N LEU A 132 -14.00 12.11 -8.19
CA LEU A 132 -15.19 12.95 -8.38
C LEU A 132 -15.57 13.74 -7.12
N MET A 133 -15.10 13.35 -5.93
CA MET A 133 -15.37 14.10 -4.70
C MET A 133 -14.49 15.36 -4.56
N LYS A 134 -13.53 15.56 -5.47
CA LYS A 134 -12.64 16.73 -5.50
C LYS A 134 -12.88 17.66 -6.69
N LEU A 135 -13.90 17.38 -7.51
CA LEU A 135 -14.36 18.22 -8.62
C LEU A 135 -15.53 19.09 -8.16
#